data_AF-A0A1S9ATX1-F1
#
_entry.id   AF-A0A1S9ATX1-F1
#
_cell.length_a   1.000
_cell.length_b   1.000
_cell.length_c   1.000
_cell.angle_alpha   90.00
_cell.angle_beta   90.00
_cell.angle_gamma   90.00
#
_symmetry.space_group_name_H-M   'P 1'
#
loop_
_entity.id
_entity.type
_entity.pdbx_description
1 polymer ?
#
loop_
_entity_poly.entity_id
_entity_poly.type
_entity_poly.pdbx_seq_one_letter_code
_entity_poly.pdbx_strand_id
1 'polypeptide(L)' 'MDTASNVAQQLDNLANLAERVATPEFQRGFRASVANRAKAANSSLTYRDQQGRLVREWPATGRLEVLAE' A
#
# COMPACT_ATOMS: atom_id res chain seq x y z
N MET A 1 27.86 -22.07 -8.62
CA MET A 1 27.32 -20.70 -8.51
C MET A 1 28.03 -20.03 -7.35
N ASP A 2 28.74 -18.94 -7.62
CA ASP A 2 29.43 -18.16 -6.60
C ASP A 2 28.39 -17.40 -5.74
N THR A 3 28.60 -17.37 -4.43
CA THR A 3 27.76 -16.66 -3.45
C THR A 3 27.54 -15.20 -3.85
N ALA A 4 28.55 -14.55 -4.44
CA ALA A 4 28.45 -13.17 -4.93
C ALA A 4 27.40 -13.01 -6.04
N SER A 5 27.33 -13.96 -6.99
CA SER A 5 26.35 -13.93 -8.08
C SER A 5 24.92 -14.14 -7.58
N ASN A 6 24.72 -14.95 -6.54
CA ASN A 6 23.40 -15.16 -5.94
C ASN A 6 22.90 -13.90 -5.21
N VAL A 7 23.78 -13.21 -4.49
CA VAL A 7 23.42 -11.95 -3.80
C VAL A 7 23.08 -10.85 -4.81
N ALA A 8 23.87 -10.69 -5.88
CA ALA A 8 23.59 -9.73 -6.94
C ALA A 8 22.20 -9.97 -7.57
N GLN A 9 21.88 -11.22 -7.92
CA GLN A 9 20.58 -11.58 -8.49
C GLN A 9 19.41 -11.30 -7.52
N GLN A 10 19.61 -11.51 -6.21
CA GLN A 10 18.60 -11.20 -5.20
C GLN A 10 18.33 -9.69 -5.10
N LEU A 11 19.39 -8.87 -5.15
CA LEU A 11 19.26 -7.41 -5.13
C LEU A 11 18.54 -6.89 -6.38
N ASP A 12 18.87 -7.42 -7.56
CA ASP A 12 18.18 -7.05 -8.81
C ASP A 12 16.70 -7.43 -8.77
N ASN A 13 16.37 -8.60 -8.22
CA ASN A 13 14.97 -9.02 -8.06
C ASN A 13 14.21 -8.11 -7.09
N LEU A 14 14.86 -7.64 -6.02
CA LEU A 14 14.27 -6.70 -5.06
C LEU A 14 14.06 -5.32 -5.67
N ALA A 15 15.04 -4.80 -6.42
CA ALA A 15 14.91 -3.53 -7.13
C ALA A 15 13.76 -3.58 -8.15
N ASN A 16 13.70 -4.64 -8.96
CA ASN A 16 12.61 -4.86 -9.91
C ASN A 16 11.23 -4.94 -9.23
N LEU A 17 11.15 -5.55 -8.05
CA LEU A 17 9.91 -5.58 -7.28
C LEU A 17 9.54 -4.19 -6.76
N ALA A 18 10.51 -3.45 -6.22
CA ALA A 18 10.33 -2.10 -5.71
C ALA A 18 9.78 -1.16 -6.80
N GLU A 19 10.32 -1.24 -8.02
CA GLU A 19 9.82 -0.48 -9.16
C GLU A 19 8.38 -0.83 -9.52
N ARG A 20 8.04 -2.13 -9.53
CA ARG A 20 6.68 -2.60 -9.85
C ARG A 20 5.65 -2.13 -8.82
N VAL A 21 5.98 -2.18 -7.53
CA VAL A 21 5.06 -1.71 -6.48
C VAL A 21 4.95 -0.19 -6.40
N ALA A 22 5.95 0.53 -6.93
CA ALA A 22 5.94 1.98 -7.04
C ALA A 22 5.03 2.49 -8.18
N THR A 23 4.63 1.63 -9.12
CA THR A 23 3.77 2.04 -10.24
C THR A 23 2.42 2.59 -9.75
N PRO A 24 1.90 3.67 -10.36
CA PRO A 24 0.57 4.20 -10.04
C PRO A 24 -0.53 3.15 -10.17
N GLU A 25 -0.42 2.26 -11.15
CA GLU A 25 -1.37 1.16 -11.42
C GLU A 25 -1.43 0.20 -10.24
N PHE A 26 -0.26 -0.27 -9.76
CA PHE A 26 -0.19 -1.15 -8.61
C PHE A 26 -0.73 -0.47 -7.35
N GLN A 27 -0.33 0.78 -7.09
CA GLN A 27 -0.80 1.51 -5.92
C GLN A 27 -2.33 1.69 -5.92
N ARG A 28 -2.93 2.00 -7.09
CA ARG A 28 -4.40 2.08 -7.23
C ARG A 28 -5.06 0.72 -6.96
N GLY A 29 -4.57 -0.35 -7.57
CA GLY A 29 -5.11 -1.70 -7.37
C GLY A 29 -4.98 -2.19 -5.93
N PHE A 30 -3.84 -1.93 -5.30
CA PHE A 30 -3.58 -2.27 -3.91
C PHE A 30 -4.53 -1.53 -2.96
N ARG A 31 -4.67 -0.20 -3.12
CA ARG A 31 -5.62 0.60 -2.33
C ARG A 31 -7.05 0.10 -2.47
N ALA A 32 -7.49 -0.20 -3.69
CA ALA A 32 -8.82 -0.75 -3.95
C ALA A 32 -9.02 -2.13 -3.26
N SER A 33 -8.04 -3.02 -3.35
CA SER A 33 -8.08 -4.34 -2.70
C SER A 33 -8.21 -4.22 -1.18
N VAL A 34 -7.39 -3.37 -0.55
CA VAL A 34 -7.42 -3.13 0.89
C VAL A 34 -8.75 -2.51 1.33
N ALA A 35 -9.24 -1.50 0.60
CA ALA A 35 -10.54 -0.87 0.87
C ALA A 35 -11.70 -1.87 0.76
N ASN A 36 -11.72 -2.71 -0.27
CA ASN A 36 -12.73 -3.76 -0.43
C ASN A 36 -12.71 -4.77 0.72
N ARG A 37 -11.52 -5.19 1.16
CA ARG A 37 -11.38 -6.10 2.29
C ARG A 37 -11.85 -5.47 3.61
N ALA A 38 -11.50 -4.20 3.85
CA ALA A 38 -11.98 -3.47 5.03
C ALA A 38 -13.49 -3.28 5.01
N LYS A 39 -14.08 -2.97 3.84
CA LYS A 39 -15.53 -2.89 3.63
C LYS A 39 -16.22 -4.20 3.97
N ALA A 40 -15.75 -5.32 3.41
CA ALA A 40 -16.32 -6.65 3.66
C ALA A 40 -16.24 -7.06 5.13
N ALA A 41 -15.22 -6.60 5.86
CA ALA A 41 -15.04 -6.86 7.28
C ALA A 41 -15.74 -5.84 8.20
N ASN A 42 -16.46 -4.84 7.67
CA ASN A 42 -17.00 -3.71 8.44
C ASN A 42 -15.95 -3.02 9.34
N SER A 43 -14.72 -2.92 8.84
CA SER A 43 -13.58 -2.36 9.56
C SER A 43 -13.18 -0.99 9.01
N SER A 44 -12.33 -0.27 9.77
CA SER A 44 -11.74 1.00 9.36
C SER A 44 -10.33 0.85 8.84
N LEU A 45 -9.90 1.76 7.97
CA LEU A 45 -8.52 1.95 7.56
C LEU A 45 -7.96 3.20 8.22
N THR A 46 -6.66 3.22 8.50
CA THR A 46 -5.95 4.43 8.97
C THR A 46 -4.71 4.63 8.13
N TYR A 47 -4.56 5.81 7.52
CA TYR A 47 -3.50 6.12 6.56
C TYR A 47 -3.18 7.61 6.53
N ARG A 48 -2.07 7.99 5.88
CA ARG A 48 -1.79 9.40 5.55
C ARG A 48 -2.31 9.73 4.16
N ASP A 49 -3.03 10.84 4.05
CA ASP A 49 -3.53 11.32 2.76
C ASP A 49 -2.44 12.07 1.97
N GLN A 50 -2.80 12.63 0.82
CA GLN A 50 -1.86 13.38 -0.03
C GLN A 50 -1.36 14.68 0.61
N GLN A 51 -2.08 15.21 1.60
CA GLN A 51 -1.69 16.40 2.36
C GLN A 51 -0.86 16.04 3.60
N GLY A 52 -0.60 14.74 3.83
CA GLY A 52 0.16 14.25 4.98
C GLY A 52 -0.68 14.02 6.24
N ARG A 53 -1.97 14.35 6.21
CA ARG A 53 -2.87 14.26 7.38
C ARG A 53 -3.14 12.80 7.70
N LEU A 54 -3.21 12.47 8.99
CA LEU A 54 -3.62 11.14 9.44
C LEU A 54 -5.14 11.03 9.37
N VAL A 55 -5.64 10.11 8.56
CA VAL A 55 -7.06 9.91 8.29
C VAL A 55 -7.48 8.51 8.71
N ARG A 56 -8.68 8.40 9.29
CA ARG A 56 -9.41 7.15 9.46
C ARG A 56 -10.62 7.11 8.54
N GLU A 57 -10.74 6.04 7.78
CA GLU A 57 -11.83 5.81 6.83
C GLU A 57 -12.62 4.56 7.20
N TRP A 58 -13.94 4.61 7.05
CA TRP A 58 -14.83 3.44 7.09
C TRP A 58 -15.40 3.18 5.69
N PRO A 59 -14.78 2.29 4.89
CA PRO A 59 -15.18 2.08 3.49
C PRO A 59 -16.61 1.57 3.30
N ALA A 60 -17.20 0.95 4.34
CA ALA A 60 -18.59 0.48 4.31
C ALA A 60 -19.60 1.64 4.28
N THR A 61 -19.28 2.78 4.91
CA THR A 61 -20.19 3.93 5.03
C THR A 61 -19.71 5.18 4.28
N GLY A 62 -18.44 5.19 3.85
CA GLY A 62 -17.80 6.38 3.28
C GLY A 62 -17.45 7.45 4.33
N ARG A 63 -17.56 7.14 5.63
CA ARG A 63 -17.18 8.07 6.69
C ARG A 63 -15.66 8.26 6.71
N LEU A 64 -15.24 9.52 6.83
CA LEU A 64 -13.86 9.93 7.02
C LEU A 64 -13.72 10.75 8.31
N GLU A 65 -12.62 10.56 9.01
CA GLU A 65 -12.24 11.32 10.20
C GLU A 65 -10.76 11.69 10.10
N VAL A 66 -10.44 12.98 10.26
CA VAL A 66 -9.05 13.45 10.35
C VAL A 66 -8.62 13.35 11.81
N LEU A 67 -7.59 12.55 12.07
CA LEU A 67 -7.07 12.27 13.41
C LEU A 67 -5.92 13.21 13.80
N ALA A 68 -5.14 13.68 12.83
CA ALA A 68 -4.03 14.61 13.03
C ALA A 68 -3.64 15.29 11.70
N GLU A 69 -3.05 16.48 11.78
CA GLU A 69 -2.48 17.23 10.65
C GLU A 69 -0.98 17.00 10.50
#